data_AF-A0A4P5V9X0-F1
#
_entry.id   AF-A0A4P5V9X0-F1
#
_cell.length_a   1.000
_cell.length_b   1.000
_cell.length_c   1.000
_cell.angle_alpha   90.00
_cell.angle_beta   90.00
_cell.angle_gamma   90.00
#
_symmetry.space_group_name_H-M   'P 1'
#
loop_
_entity.id
_entity.type
_entity.pdbx_description
1 polymer ?
#
loop_
_entity_poly.entity_id
_entity_poly.type
_entity_poly.pdbx_seq_one_letter_code
_entity_poly.pdbx_strand_id
1 'polypeptide(L)' 'MNEELVVDGERVDRYANGTVKAVGHMRDGQLDGAWRWYRIDGSLMRTGQFDLGAQVGQWQTFDRTGRLVKTTTFKPRPVA' A
#
# COMPACT_ATOMS: atom_id res chain seq x y z
N MET A 1 20.33 -24.00 -8.51
CA MET A 1 20.45 -23.11 -7.34
C MET A 1 19.95 -21.79 -7.84
N ASN A 2 18.68 -21.50 -7.61
CA ASN A 2 17.98 -20.41 -8.27
C ASN A 2 17.86 -19.35 -7.18
N GLU A 3 18.81 -18.43 -7.17
CA GLU A 3 18.81 -17.28 -6.27
C GLU A 3 17.52 -16.50 -6.54
N GLU A 4 16.57 -16.66 -5.63
CA GLU A 4 15.33 -15.90 -5.59
C GLU A 4 15.75 -14.44 -5.39
N LEU A 5 15.77 -13.68 -6.49
CA LEU A 5 15.93 -12.25 -6.47
C LEU A 5 14.80 -11.70 -5.61
N VAL A 6 15.08 -11.47 -4.33
CA VAL A 6 14.21 -10.71 -3.44
C VAL A 6 14.17 -9.30 -4.04
N VAL A 7 13.14 -9.03 -4.84
CA VAL A 7 12.92 -7.69 -5.39
C VAL A 7 12.32 -6.85 -4.27
N ASP A 8 13.17 -6.42 -3.34
CA ASP A 8 12.91 -5.24 -2.52
C ASP A 8 12.87 -4.04 -3.48
N GLY A 9 11.67 -3.64 -3.85
CA GLY A 9 11.47 -2.69 -4.95
C GLY A 9 10.22 -1.86 -4.78
N GLU A 10 10.28 -0.60 -5.22
CA GLU A 10 9.09 0.22 -5.38
C GLU A 10 8.19 -0.42 -6.43
N ARG A 11 6.94 -0.69 -6.04
CA ARG A 11 5.89 -1.19 -6.91
C ARG A 11 4.93 -0.06 -7.23
N VAL A 12 4.67 0.15 -8.51
CA VAL A 12 3.65 1.08 -9.01
C VAL A 12 2.63 0.30 -9.83
N ASP A 13 1.40 0.23 -9.36
CA ASP A 13 0.26 -0.26 -10.15
C ASP A 13 -0.46 0.93 -10.78
N ARG A 14 -0.83 0.81 -12.06
CA ARG A 14 -1.49 1.86 -12.84
C ARG A 14 -2.86 1.39 -13.33
N TYR A 15 -3.77 2.34 -13.54
CA TYR A 15 -5.03 2.12 -14.24
C TYR A 15 -4.77 1.98 -15.76
N ALA A 16 -5.78 1.52 -16.50
CA ALA A 16 -5.70 1.38 -17.96
C ALA A 16 -5.42 2.71 -18.68
N ASN A 17 -5.76 3.85 -18.07
CA ASN A 17 -5.45 5.19 -18.59
C ASN A 17 -4.02 5.68 -18.25
N GLY A 18 -3.20 4.86 -17.59
CA GLY A 18 -1.83 5.20 -17.19
C GLY A 18 -1.69 5.92 -15.84
N THR A 19 -2.79 6.40 -15.24
CA THR A 19 -2.78 7.05 -13.92
C THR A 19 -2.37 6.04 -12.84
N VAL A 20 -1.62 6.49 -11.84
CA VAL A 20 -1.22 5.64 -10.70
C VAL A 20 -2.48 5.21 -9.94
N LYS A 21 -2.56 3.92 -9.64
CA LYS A 21 -3.61 3.28 -8.84
C LYS A 21 -3.11 2.95 -7.44
N ALA A 22 -1.89 2.44 -7.34
CA ALA A 22 -1.24 2.15 -6.07
C ALA A 22 0.27 2.31 -6.19
N VAL A 23 0.92 2.74 -5.12
CA VAL A 23 2.37 2.75 -5.00
C VAL A 23 2.77 2.36 -3.58
N GLY A 24 3.83 1.59 -3.48
CA GLY A 24 4.45 1.21 -2.21
C GLY A 24 5.66 0.31 -2.44
N HIS A 25 6.12 -0.36 -1.39
CA HIS A 25 7.25 -1.27 -1.47
C HIS A 25 6.77 -2.73 -1.42
N MET A 26 7.53 -3.61 -2.04
CA MET A 26 7.38 -5.05 -1.86
C MET A 26 8.66 -5.61 -1.26
N ARG A 27 8.52 -6.61 -0.39
CA ARG A 27 9.59 -7.40 0.23
C ARG A 27 9.17 -8.87 0.15
N ASP A 28 10.06 -9.75 -0.30
CA ASP A 28 9.80 -11.19 -0.47
C ASP A 28 8.53 -11.50 -1.31
N GLY A 29 8.29 -10.69 -2.34
CA GLY A 29 7.09 -10.80 -3.20
C GLY A 29 5.78 -10.39 -2.53
N GLN A 30 5.83 -9.84 -1.31
CA GLN A 30 4.67 -9.40 -0.54
C GLN A 30 4.67 -7.88 -0.36
N LEU A 31 3.50 -7.29 -0.10
CA LEU A 31 3.39 -5.85 0.17
C LEU A 31 4.08 -5.52 1.48
N ASP A 32 4.93 -4.50 1.49
CA ASP A 32 5.69 -4.09 2.66
C ASP A 32 5.80 -2.57 2.76
N GLY A 33 5.91 -2.06 4.00
CA GLY A 33 6.05 -0.64 4.29
C GLY A 33 4.83 0.19 3.90
N ALA A 34 5.09 1.44 3.51
CA ALA A 34 4.06 2.44 3.20
C ALA A 34 3.41 2.20 1.84
N TRP A 35 2.08 2.15 1.82
CA TRP A 35 1.28 2.06 0.61
C TRP A 35 0.32 3.24 0.48
N ARG A 36 0.18 3.72 -0.75
CA ARG A 36 -0.77 4.77 -1.13
C ARG A 36 -1.61 4.28 -2.30
N TRP A 37 -2.92 4.48 -2.23
CA TRP A 37 -3.85 4.20 -3.31
C TRP A 37 -4.49 5.49 -3.79
N TYR A 38 -4.63 5.59 -5.10
CA TYR A 38 -5.19 6.73 -5.78
C TYR A 38 -6.40 6.28 -6.60
N ARG A 39 -7.31 7.22 -6.85
CA ARG A 39 -8.43 7.02 -7.78
C ARG A 39 -7.98 7.23 -9.21
N ILE A 40 -8.85 6.90 -10.16
CA ILE A 40 -8.58 7.09 -11.60
C ILE A 40 -8.32 8.56 -11.99
N ASP A 41 -8.85 9.51 -11.21
CA ASP A 41 -8.61 10.96 -11.35
C ASP A 41 -7.30 11.43 -10.69
N GLY A 42 -6.52 10.51 -10.10
CA GLY A 42 -5.27 10.81 -9.40
C GLY A 42 -5.44 11.28 -7.96
N SER A 43 -6.67 11.47 -7.46
CA SER A 43 -6.88 11.86 -6.07
C SER A 43 -6.50 10.75 -5.10
N LEU A 44 -5.88 11.11 -3.97
CA LEU A 44 -5.53 10.16 -2.93
C LEU A 44 -6.81 9.54 -2.35
N MET A 45 -6.89 8.21 -2.41
CA MET A 45 -8.02 7.45 -1.91
C MET A 45 -7.74 6.92 -0.52
N ARG A 46 -6.55 6.34 -0.32
CA ARG A 46 -6.21 5.64 0.92
C ARG A 46 -4.71 5.59 1.12
N THR A 47 -4.27 5.55 2.38
CA THR A 47 -2.89 5.22 2.78
C THR A 47 -2.92 4.15 3.85
N GLY A 48 -1.83 3.40 3.97
CA GLY A 48 -1.70 2.32 4.93
C GLY A 48 -0.28 1.80 5.01
N GLN A 49 -0.07 0.86 5.92
CA GLN A 49 1.19 0.15 6.06
C GLN A 49 0.96 -1.36 5.94
N PHE A 50 1.91 -2.04 5.35
CA PHE A 50 1.99 -3.49 5.37
C PHE A 50 3.30 -3.94 6.01
N ASP A 51 3.27 -5.13 6.60
CA ASP A 51 4.44 -5.87 7.04
C ASP A 51 4.29 -7.29 6.50
N LEU A 52 5.12 -7.68 5.53
CA LEU A 52 5.07 -8.99 4.86
C LEU A 52 3.62 -9.40 4.49
N GLY A 53 2.95 -8.55 3.70
CA GLY A 53 1.60 -8.78 3.21
C GLY A 53 0.47 -8.58 4.24
N ALA A 54 0.78 -8.42 5.54
CA ALA A 54 -0.20 -8.15 6.58
C ALA A 54 -0.46 -6.65 6.75
N GLN A 55 -1.73 -6.24 6.85
CA GLN A 55 -2.06 -4.85 7.14
C GLN A 55 -1.69 -4.50 8.58
N VAL A 56 -0.88 -3.46 8.75
CA VAL A 56 -0.40 -2.98 10.05
C VAL A 56 -0.53 -1.46 10.15
N GLY A 57 -0.41 -0.94 11.37
CA GLY A 57 -0.37 0.50 11.62
C GLY A 57 -1.68 1.21 11.31
N GLN A 58 -1.58 2.51 11.01
CA GLN A 58 -2.74 3.36 10.72
C GLN A 58 -3.07 3.36 9.23
N TRP A 59 -4.34 3.11 8.95
CA TRP A 59 -4.94 3.17 7.63
C TRP A 59 -5.87 4.35 7.57
N GLN A 60 -5.65 5.22 6.59
CA GLN A 60 -6.41 6.45 6.40
C GLN A 60 -7.09 6.43 5.05
N THR A 61 -8.40 6.67 5.04
CA THR A 61 -9.19 6.83 3.82
C THR A 61 -9.57 8.28 3.69
N PHE A 62 -9.42 8.83 2.48
CA PHE A 62 -9.71 10.21 2.15
C PHE A 62 -10.91 10.26 1.19
N ASP A 63 -11.70 11.34 1.21
CA ASP A 63 -12.72 11.59 0.19
C ASP A 63 -12.13 12.17 -1.11
N ARG A 64 -12.99 12.58 -2.06
CA ARG A 64 -12.54 13.15 -3.34
C ARG A 64 -11.97 14.57 -3.22
N THR A 65 -12.21 15.25 -2.11
CA THR A 65 -11.63 16.58 -1.80
C THR A 65 -10.29 16.47 -1.07
N GLY A 66 -9.89 15.24 -0.69
CA GLY A 66 -8.67 14.97 0.07
C GLY A 66 -8.87 15.04 1.58
N ARG A 67 -10.11 15.16 2.07
CA ARG A 67 -10.38 15.18 3.51
C ARG A 67 -10.36 13.77 4.08
N LEU A 68 -9.68 13.58 5.20
CA LEU A 68 -9.68 12.32 5.94
C LEU A 68 -11.11 11.98 6.41
N VAL A 69 -11.64 10.85 5.96
CA VAL A 69 -12.98 10.36 6.31
C VAL A 69 -12.96 9.22 7.31
N LYS A 70 -11.88 8.44 7.33
CA LYS A 70 -11.78 7.26 8.20
C LYS A 70 -10.34 6.96 8.54
N THR A 71 -10.08 6.69 9.81
CA THR A 71 -8.84 6.10 10.29
C THR A 71 -9.14 4.73 10.90
N THR A 72 -8.32 3.73 10.62
CA THR A 72 -8.42 2.39 11.21
C THR A 72 -7.03 1.92 11.59
N THR A 73 -6.86 1.43 12.81
CA THR A 73 -5.58 0.92 13.28
C THR A 73 -5.58 -0.60 13.25
N PHE A 74 -4.67 -1.18 12.49
CA PHE A 74 -4.45 -2.62 12.47
C PHE A 74 -3.23 -2.93 13.34
N LYS A 75 -3.42 -3.79 14.33
CA LYS A 75 -2.31 -4.29 15.13
C LYS A 75 -1.66 -5.45 14.38
N PRO A 76 -0.32 -5.50 14.29
CA PRO A 76 0.33 -6.72 13.84
C PRO A 76 -0.10 -7.87 14.74
N ARG A 77 -0.29 -9.05 14.16
CA ARG A 77 -0.55 -10.24 14.95
C ARG A 77 0.70 -10.46 15.81
N PRO A 78 0.60 -10.52 17.15
CA PRO A 78 1.77 -10.80 17.97
C PRO A 78 2.29 -12.19 17.58
N VAL A 79 3.54 -12.24 17.13
CA VAL A 79 4.28 -13.50 17.10
C VAL A 79 4.52 -13.88 18.56
N ALA A 80 3.99 -15.04 18.95
CA ALA A 80 4.19 -15.63 20.28
C ALA A 80 5.44 -16.52 20.26
#